data_AF-A0A7C1K662-F1
#
_entry.id   AF-A0A7C1K662-F1
#
_cell.length_a   1.000
_cell.length_b   1.000
_cell.length_c   1.000
_cell.angle_alpha   90.00
_cell.angle_beta   90.00
_cell.angle_gamma   90.00
#
_symmetry.space_group_name_H-M   'P 1'
#
loop_
_entity.id
_entity.type
_entity.pdbx_description
1 polymer ?
#
loop_
_entity_poly.entity_id
_entity_poly.type
_entity_poly.pdbx_seq_one_letter_code
_entity_poly.pdbx_strand_id
1 'polypeptide(L)'
;MSGFVHVGDFCPNEACADYGKQQGERQKNIVKCGQTKAGRQRYLCRTCGHTFTETKGTIFYRRRIPADEVIETLAFLAEGSRISSLSRVKGHKEDTILAWLRDAAGHAEAIEEELLARYRIERGQLDSLWAYVGNKGEKKATRRRPKAANSGAPH
;
A
#
# COMPACT_ATOMS: atom_id res chain seq x y z
N MET A 1 -7.49 21.28 10.21
CA MET A 1 -7.06 19.95 9.72
C MET A 1 -8.27 19.04 9.79
N SER A 2 -8.86 18.69 8.66
CA SER A 2 -9.94 17.70 8.63
C SER A 2 -9.39 16.38 9.17
N GLY A 3 -9.99 15.84 10.23
CA GLY A 3 -9.57 14.57 10.82
C GLY A 3 -9.65 13.45 9.77
N PHE A 4 -8.69 12.53 9.80
CA PHE A 4 -8.78 11.31 9.00
C PHE A 4 -10.04 10.54 9.42
N VAL A 5 -10.74 10.01 8.43
CA VAL A 5 -11.95 9.22 8.63
C VAL A 5 -11.56 7.80 9.04
N HIS A 6 -12.25 7.23 10.02
CA HIS A 6 -12.01 5.87 10.48
C HIS A 6 -13.03 4.88 9.89
N VAL A 7 -12.65 3.60 9.87
CA VAL A 7 -13.59 2.53 9.48
C VAL A 7 -14.70 2.45 10.52
N GLY A 8 -15.93 2.67 10.07
CA GLY A 8 -17.10 2.83 10.94
C GLY A 8 -17.76 4.20 10.81
N ASP A 9 -17.07 5.19 10.24
CA ASP A 9 -17.62 6.54 10.04
C ASP A 9 -18.41 6.67 8.72
N PHE A 10 -18.38 5.67 7.85
CA PHE A 10 -19.10 5.67 6.58
C PHE A 10 -19.50 4.26 6.15
N CYS A 11 -20.46 4.17 5.23
CA CYS A 11 -20.85 2.89 4.63
C CYS A 11 -19.91 2.53 3.46
N PRO A 12 -19.26 1.36 3.46
CA PRO A 12 -18.39 0.93 2.37
C PRO A 12 -19.12 0.21 1.23
N ASN A 13 -20.46 0.13 1.25
CA ASN A 13 -21.25 -0.53 0.22
C ASN A 13 -21.66 0.47 -0.87
N GLU A 14 -21.10 0.33 -2.08
CA GLU A 14 -21.36 1.22 -3.24
C GLU A 14 -22.84 1.27 -3.65
N ALA A 15 -23.60 0.21 -3.40
CA ALA A 15 -25.05 0.18 -3.66
C ALA A 15 -25.89 0.92 -2.60
N CYS A 16 -25.28 1.42 -1.53
CA CYS A 16 -25.98 2.14 -0.47
C CYS A 16 -26.25 3.60 -0.88
N ALA A 17 -27.47 4.10 -0.62
CA ALA A 17 -27.79 5.51 -0.79
C ALA A 17 -26.89 6.47 0.04
N ASP A 18 -26.27 5.94 1.09
CA ASP A 18 -25.33 6.62 1.97
C ASP A 18 -23.89 6.12 1.84
N TYR A 19 -23.52 5.57 0.68
CA TYR A 19 -22.14 5.18 0.38
C TYR A 19 -21.18 6.36 0.54
N GLY A 20 -20.05 6.15 1.23
CA GLY A 20 -18.98 7.14 1.39
C GLY A 20 -19.32 8.40 2.20
N LYS A 21 -20.59 8.60 2.59
CA LYS A 21 -21.01 9.75 3.40
C LYS A 21 -20.56 9.55 4.85
N GLN A 22 -19.85 10.54 5.38
CA GLN A 22 -19.39 10.54 6.77
C GLN A 22 -20.56 10.70 7.74
N GLN A 23 -20.47 10.04 8.89
CA GLN A 23 -21.39 10.30 9.99
C GLN A 23 -21.26 11.74 10.47
N GLY A 24 -22.39 12.37 10.73
CA GLY A 24 -22.46 13.73 11.27
C GLY A 24 -23.63 13.86 12.24
N GLU A 25 -23.86 15.07 12.74
CA GLU A 25 -24.97 15.35 13.68
C GLU A 25 -26.33 14.90 13.12
N ARG A 26 -26.52 15.05 11.80
CA ARG A 26 -27.77 14.72 11.10
C ARG A 26 -27.81 13.30 10.53
N GLN A 27 -26.68 12.59 10.48
CA GLN A 27 -26.57 11.30 9.82
C GLN A 27 -25.75 10.31 10.67
N LYS A 28 -26.45 9.41 11.37
CA LYS A 28 -25.88 8.34 12.20
C LYS A 28 -26.47 6.99 11.83
N ASN A 29 -26.12 6.50 10.65
CA ASN A 29 -26.63 5.23 10.11
C ASN A 29 -25.75 4.01 10.44
N ILE A 30 -24.46 4.18 10.73
CA ILE A 30 -23.55 3.12 11.13
C ILE A 30 -23.58 2.93 12.65
N VAL A 31 -23.76 1.69 13.10
CA VAL A 31 -23.73 1.32 14.53
C VAL A 31 -22.85 0.12 14.77
N LYS A 32 -22.21 0.04 15.95
CA LYS A 32 -21.47 -1.14 16.40
C LYS A 32 -22.44 -2.29 16.68
N CYS A 33 -22.20 -3.47 16.10
CA CYS A 33 -23.08 -4.65 16.22
C CYS A 33 -22.28 -5.91 16.65
N GLY A 34 -21.60 -5.81 17.79
CA GLY A 34 -20.77 -6.89 18.33
C GLY A 34 -19.43 -7.05 17.64
N GLN A 35 -18.76 -8.18 17.87
CA GLN A 35 -17.43 -8.47 17.36
C GLN A 35 -17.38 -9.81 16.61
N THR A 36 -16.38 -9.99 15.76
CA THR A 36 -16.04 -11.29 15.19
C THR A 36 -15.45 -12.21 16.26
N LYS A 37 -15.37 -13.52 15.96
CA LYS A 37 -14.67 -14.49 16.84
C LYS A 37 -13.20 -14.12 17.11
N ALA A 38 -12.58 -13.35 16.23
CA ALA A 38 -11.20 -12.88 16.36
C ALA A 38 -11.11 -11.50 17.04
N GLY A 39 -12.16 -11.04 17.74
CA GLY A 39 -12.18 -9.78 18.48
C GLY A 39 -12.41 -8.53 17.64
N ARG A 40 -12.44 -8.63 16.31
CA ARG A 40 -12.62 -7.46 15.43
C ARG A 40 -14.01 -6.84 15.53
N GLN A 41 -14.10 -5.52 15.65
CA GLN A 41 -15.38 -4.81 15.68
C GLN A 41 -16.18 -5.04 14.38
N ARG A 42 -17.49 -5.31 14.54
CA ARG A 42 -18.47 -5.31 13.44
C ARG A 42 -19.33 -4.06 13.51
N TYR A 43 -19.68 -3.56 12.34
CA TYR A 43 -20.56 -2.43 12.12
C TYR A 43 -21.75 -2.86 11.28
N LEU A 44 -22.91 -2.25 11.53
CA LEU A 44 -24.14 -2.40 10.77
C LEU A 44 -24.51 -1.04 10.21
N CYS A 45 -24.74 -0.96 8.89
CA CYS A 45 -25.37 0.19 8.27
C CYS A 45 -26.89 0.06 8.35
N ARG A 46 -27.57 0.97 9.03
CA ARG A 46 -29.03 1.03 9.15
C ARG A 46 -29.73 1.48 7.86
N THR A 47 -29.00 2.12 6.93
CA THR A 47 -29.56 2.51 5.63
C THR A 47 -29.76 1.31 4.71
N CYS A 48 -28.72 0.46 4.57
CA CYS A 48 -28.75 -0.67 3.62
C CYS A 48 -28.79 -2.05 4.28
N GLY A 49 -28.75 -2.13 5.61
CA GLY A 49 -28.77 -3.40 6.36
C GLY A 49 -27.47 -4.22 6.31
N HIS A 50 -26.47 -3.81 5.52
CA HIS A 50 -25.21 -4.55 5.42
C HIS A 50 -24.33 -4.40 6.65
N THR A 51 -23.64 -5.50 7.00
CA THR A 51 -22.60 -5.50 8.02
C THR A 51 -21.20 -5.48 7.42
N PHE A 52 -20.26 -4.85 8.11
CA PHE A 52 -18.85 -4.84 7.75
C PHE A 52 -17.96 -4.84 8.99
N THR A 53 -16.68 -5.17 8.83
CA THR A 53 -15.70 -5.22 9.93
C THR A 53 -14.84 -3.97 9.95
N GLU A 54 -14.20 -3.68 11.08
CA GLU A 54 -13.24 -2.56 11.22
C GLU A 54 -12.06 -2.59 10.25
N THR A 55 -11.76 -3.75 9.65
CA THR A 55 -10.71 -3.87 8.62
C THR A 55 -11.25 -3.80 7.19
N LYS A 56 -12.55 -3.57 6.97
CA LYS A 56 -13.11 -3.52 5.62
C LYS A 56 -12.53 -2.30 4.87
N GLY A 57 -12.03 -2.55 3.66
CA GLY A 57 -11.44 -1.49 2.82
C GLY A 57 -10.02 -1.10 3.24
N THR A 58 -9.33 -1.93 4.02
CA THR A 58 -7.92 -1.72 4.37
C THR A 58 -7.06 -2.91 3.95
N ILE A 59 -5.74 -2.73 3.93
CA ILE A 59 -4.76 -3.80 3.70
C ILE A 59 -4.86 -4.94 4.74
N PHE A 60 -5.60 -4.78 5.84
CA PHE A 60 -5.76 -5.80 6.88
C PHE A 60 -7.04 -6.65 6.71
N TYR A 61 -7.85 -6.34 5.68
CA TYR A 61 -9.12 -7.03 5.45
C TYR A 61 -8.91 -8.52 5.22
N ARG A 62 -9.72 -9.36 5.90
CA ARG A 62 -9.66 -10.84 5.80
C ARG A 62 -8.30 -11.48 6.10
N ARG A 63 -7.35 -10.75 6.72
CA ARG A 63 -6.07 -11.31 7.17
C ARG A 63 -6.19 -11.83 8.60
N ARG A 64 -5.54 -12.95 8.91
CA ARG A 64 -5.40 -13.46 10.29
C ARG A 64 -4.14 -12.96 10.98
N ILE A 65 -3.22 -12.40 10.19
CA ILE A 65 -1.91 -11.94 10.64
C ILE A 65 -2.08 -10.57 11.32
N PRO A 66 -1.35 -10.32 12.43
CA PRO A 66 -1.36 -9.03 13.12
C PRO A 66 -1.00 -7.87 12.18
N ALA A 67 -1.62 -6.71 12.40
CA ALA A 67 -1.48 -5.55 11.51
C ALA A 67 -0.05 -4.98 11.53
N ASP A 68 0.56 -4.96 12.71
CA ASP A 68 1.95 -4.56 12.95
C ASP A 68 2.92 -5.41 12.14
N GLU A 69 2.73 -6.73 12.09
CA GLU A 69 3.60 -7.62 11.32
C GLU A 69 3.51 -7.38 9.80
N VAL A 70 2.30 -7.09 9.30
CA VAL A 70 2.10 -6.70 7.89
C VAL A 70 2.78 -5.37 7.60
N ILE A 71 2.58 -4.36 8.45
CA ILE A 71 3.18 -3.02 8.30
C ILE A 71 4.70 -3.11 8.31
N GLU A 72 5.27 -3.81 9.30
CA GLU A 72 6.71 -3.96 9.45
C GLU A 72 7.33 -4.66 8.23
N THR A 73 6.69 -5.72 7.73
CA THR A 73 7.15 -6.43 6.53
C THR A 73 7.12 -5.53 5.29
N LEU A 74 6.06 -4.73 5.12
CA LEU A 74 5.97 -3.76 4.03
C LEU A 74 7.01 -2.64 4.16
N ALA A 75 7.30 -2.18 5.38
CA ALA A 75 8.34 -1.20 5.63
C ALA A 75 9.73 -1.74 5.23
N PHE A 76 10.06 -2.98 5.58
CA PHE A 76 11.31 -3.59 5.13
C PHE A 76 11.42 -3.71 3.61
N LEU A 77 10.31 -3.98 2.91
CA LEU A 77 10.28 -3.99 1.45
C LEU A 77 10.55 -2.59 0.88
N ALA A 78 9.96 -1.54 1.48
CA ALA A 78 10.21 -0.15 1.09
C ALA A 78 11.68 0.26 1.29
N GLU A 79 12.35 -0.30 2.31
CA GLU A 79 13.79 -0.14 2.56
C GLU A 79 14.68 -0.99 1.62
N GLY A 80 14.09 -1.74 0.67
CA GLY A 80 14.82 -2.51 -0.33
C GLY A 80 15.18 -3.95 0.07
N SER A 81 14.58 -4.47 1.15
CA SER A 81 14.76 -5.87 1.53
C SER A 81 14.19 -6.82 0.47
N ARG A 82 14.88 -7.93 0.22
CA ARG A 82 14.41 -8.95 -0.72
C ARG A 82 13.28 -9.77 -0.09
N ILE A 83 12.23 -10.07 -0.87
CA ILE A 83 11.10 -10.90 -0.43
C ILE A 83 11.57 -12.26 0.10
N SER A 84 12.53 -12.90 -0.56
CA SER A 84 13.07 -14.19 -0.11
C SER A 84 13.80 -14.13 1.23
N SER A 85 14.42 -12.99 1.55
CA SER A 85 15.00 -12.77 2.88
C SER A 85 13.92 -12.60 3.93
N LEU A 86 12.87 -11.82 3.64
CA LEU A 86 11.74 -11.63 4.55
C LEU A 86 10.95 -12.92 4.79
N SER A 87 10.79 -13.77 3.76
CA SER A 87 10.15 -15.08 3.91
C SER A 87 10.88 -15.96 4.94
N ARG A 88 12.22 -15.99 4.90
CA ARG A 88 13.03 -16.75 5.87
C ARG A 88 12.99 -16.13 7.28
N VAL A 89 13.05 -14.80 7.39
CA VAL A 89 13.13 -14.11 8.68
C VAL A 89 11.77 -14.04 9.39
N LYS A 90 10.69 -13.78 8.64
CA LYS A 90 9.33 -13.62 9.19
C LYS A 90 8.53 -14.93 9.16
N GLY A 91 8.97 -15.95 8.42
CA GLY A 91 8.30 -17.25 8.34
C GLY A 91 7.05 -17.28 7.44
N HIS A 92 6.76 -16.21 6.70
CA HIS A 92 5.66 -16.15 5.74
C HIS A 92 6.09 -16.67 4.37
N LYS A 93 5.17 -17.31 3.65
CA LYS A 93 5.38 -17.66 2.24
C LYS A 93 5.59 -16.39 1.40
N GLU A 94 6.47 -16.45 0.41
CA GLU A 94 6.71 -15.32 -0.51
C GLU A 94 5.42 -14.83 -1.18
N ASP A 95 4.53 -15.74 -1.59
CA ASP A 95 3.22 -15.40 -2.16
C ASP A 95 2.33 -14.59 -1.20
N THR A 96 2.40 -14.88 0.10
CA THR A 96 1.66 -14.14 1.12
C THR A 96 2.19 -12.71 1.23
N ILE A 97 3.52 -12.55 1.25
CA ILE A 97 4.18 -11.24 1.29
C ILE A 97 3.86 -10.44 0.02
N LEU A 98 3.92 -11.10 -1.16
CA LEU A 98 3.53 -10.49 -2.43
C LEU A 98 2.06 -10.06 -2.44
N ALA A 99 1.16 -10.83 -1.85
CA ALA A 99 -0.24 -10.44 -1.72
C ALA A 99 -0.41 -9.19 -0.83
N TRP A 100 0.43 -9.01 0.19
CA TRP A 100 0.41 -7.78 1.01
C TRP A 100 0.90 -6.59 0.22
N LEU A 101 1.99 -6.78 -0.52
CA LEU A 101 2.59 -5.75 -1.35
C LEU A 101 1.61 -5.28 -2.43
N ARG A 102 0.90 -6.21 -3.10
CA ARG A 102 -0.10 -5.86 -4.12
C ARG A 102 -1.26 -5.06 -3.54
N ASP A 103 -1.82 -5.48 -2.41
CA ASP A 103 -2.89 -4.73 -1.75
C ASP A 103 -2.41 -3.33 -1.35
N ALA A 104 -1.22 -3.22 -0.75
CA ALA A 104 -0.63 -1.95 -0.37
C ALA A 104 -0.34 -1.05 -1.58
N ALA A 105 0.13 -1.62 -2.70
CA ALA A 105 0.36 -0.89 -3.95
C ALA A 105 -0.96 -0.32 -4.50
N GLY A 106 -2.04 -1.10 -4.55
CA GLY A 106 -3.34 -0.60 -4.99
C GLY A 106 -3.89 0.52 -4.09
N HIS A 107 -3.64 0.45 -2.78
CA HIS A 107 -3.96 1.56 -1.87
C HIS A 107 -3.08 2.79 -2.10
N ALA A 108 -1.78 2.61 -2.37
CA ALA A 108 -0.86 3.70 -2.66
C ALA A 108 -1.23 4.41 -3.97
N GLU A 109 -1.56 3.66 -5.02
CA GLU A 109 -2.02 4.19 -6.31
C GLU A 109 -3.28 5.05 -6.15
N ALA A 110 -4.28 4.59 -5.39
CA ALA A 110 -5.49 5.38 -5.15
C ALA A 110 -5.23 6.69 -4.39
N ILE A 111 -4.28 6.69 -3.45
CA ILE A 111 -3.85 7.91 -2.75
C ILE A 111 -3.07 8.82 -3.69
N GLU A 112 -2.15 8.26 -4.46
CA GLU A 112 -1.32 8.98 -5.41
C GLU A 112 -2.18 9.67 -6.48
N GLU A 113 -3.20 9.00 -7.01
CA GLU A 113 -4.15 9.56 -7.98
C GLU A 113 -4.83 10.84 -7.42
N GLU A 114 -5.39 10.76 -6.21
CA GLU A 114 -6.03 11.91 -5.55
C GLU A 114 -5.06 13.04 -5.21
N LEU A 115 -3.84 12.70 -4.77
CA LEU A 115 -2.83 13.69 -4.43
C LEU A 115 -2.29 14.38 -5.68
N LEU A 116 -1.95 13.63 -6.73
CA LEU A 116 -1.45 14.17 -8.00
C LEU A 116 -2.49 15.02 -8.71
N ALA A 117 -3.76 14.63 -8.71
CA ALA A 117 -4.85 15.42 -9.30
C ALA A 117 -4.98 16.81 -8.68
N ARG A 118 -4.58 16.97 -7.41
CA ARG A 118 -4.65 18.24 -6.66
C ARG A 118 -3.29 18.94 -6.57
N TYR A 119 -2.22 18.28 -6.99
CA TYR A 119 -0.88 18.81 -6.85
C TYR A 119 -0.59 19.87 -7.91
N ARG A 120 -0.13 21.04 -7.48
CA ARG A 120 0.26 22.14 -8.37
C ARG A 120 1.77 22.13 -8.53
N ILE A 121 2.26 21.77 -9.73
CA ILE A 121 3.69 21.75 -10.05
C ILE A 121 4.02 22.95 -10.93
N GLU A 122 5.09 23.67 -10.59
CA GLU A 122 5.66 24.70 -11.45
C GLU A 122 6.42 24.06 -12.62
N ARG A 123 6.39 24.69 -13.81
CA ARG A 123 7.12 24.21 -15.00
C ARG A 123 8.59 23.88 -14.72
N GLY A 124 9.30 24.75 -14.00
CA GLY A 124 10.71 24.52 -13.67
C GLY A 124 10.97 23.25 -12.83
N GLN A 125 10.02 22.85 -11.98
CA GLN A 125 10.09 21.61 -11.21
C GLN A 125 9.87 20.38 -12.09
N LEU A 126 8.93 20.45 -13.04
CA LEU A 126 8.72 19.39 -14.05
C LEU A 126 9.94 19.21 -14.95
N ASP A 127 10.52 20.31 -15.43
CA ASP A 127 11.72 20.27 -16.28
C ASP A 127 12.91 19.67 -15.52
N SER A 128 13.09 20.05 -14.26
CA SER A 128 14.14 19.50 -13.38
C SER A 128 13.95 18.00 -13.12
N LEU A 129 12.70 17.57 -12.89
CA LEU A 129 12.37 16.16 -12.70
C LEU A 129 12.64 15.36 -13.98
N TRP A 130 12.20 15.87 -15.15
CA TRP A 130 12.42 15.21 -16.43
C TRP A 130 13.92 15.10 -16.76
N ALA A 131 14.69 16.17 -16.56
CA ALA A 131 16.15 16.14 -16.75
C ALA A 131 16.82 15.12 -15.82
N TYR A 132 16.37 14.98 -14.58
CA TYR A 132 16.95 13.99 -13.67
C TYR A 132 16.56 12.54 -14.03
N VAL A 133 15.28 12.29 -14.30
CA VAL A 133 14.74 10.95 -14.58
C VAL A 133 15.17 10.46 -15.98
N GLY A 134 15.07 11.32 -17.00
CA GLY A 134 15.47 11.02 -18.37
C GLY A 134 16.95 10.68 -18.51
N ASN A 135 17.81 11.30 -17.70
CA ASN A 135 19.26 11.04 -17.70
C ASN A 135 19.68 9.88 -16.79
N LYS A 136 18.76 9.28 -16.01
CA LYS A 136 19.07 8.21 -15.04
C LYS A 136 19.54 6.91 -15.73
N GLY A 137 19.19 6.73 -17.00
CA GLY A 137 19.64 5.62 -17.87
C GLY A 137 20.96 5.87 -18.60
N GLU A 138 21.42 7.12 -18.69
CA GLU A 138 22.69 7.50 -19.34
C GLU A 138 23.90 7.36 -18.41
N LYS A 139 23.83 6.45 -17.43
CA LYS A 139 25.04 6.03 -16.71
C LYS A 139 25.90 5.26 -17.70
N LYS A 140 26.80 5.95 -18.40
CA LYS A 140 27.86 5.36 -19.23
C LYS A 140 28.53 4.29 -18.38
N ALA A 141 28.24 3.02 -18.67
CA ALA A 141 28.94 1.90 -18.09
C ALA A 141 30.43 2.14 -18.38
N THR A 142 31.23 2.30 -17.34
CA THR A 142 32.68 2.41 -17.48
C THR A 142 33.12 1.20 -18.28
N ARG A 143 33.65 1.41 -19.49
CA ARG A 143 34.14 0.32 -20.35
C ARG A 143 35.11 -0.52 -19.51
N ARG A 144 34.69 -1.74 -19.16
CA ARG A 144 35.61 -2.71 -18.56
C ARG A 144 36.72 -2.96 -19.57
N ARG A 145 37.94 -2.56 -19.20
CA ARG A 145 39.15 -2.85 -19.97
C ARG A 145 39.23 -4.38 -20.14
N PRO A 146 39.38 -4.90 -21.36
CA PRO A 146 39.56 -6.34 -21.56
C PRO A 146 40.78 -6.80 -20.76
N LYS A 147 40.64 -7.91 -20.01
CA LYS A 147 41.81 -8.56 -19.39
C LYS A 147 42.75 -9.00 -20.52
N ALA A 148 44.02 -8.60 -20.42
CA ALA A 148 45.07 -9.13 -21.28
C ALA A 148 45.13 -10.65 -21.10
N ALA A 149 45.23 -11.39 -22.21
CA ALA A 149 45.41 -12.83 -22.19
C ALA A 149 46.74 -13.17 -21.52
N ASN A 150 46.72 -14.12 -20.58
CA ASN A 150 47.93 -14.65 -19.98
C ASN A 150 48.74 -15.40 -21.05
N SER A 151 49.95 -14.92 -21.32
CA SER A 151 50.94 -15.63 -22.13
C SER A 151 51.57 -16.75 -21.29
N GLY A 152 50.92 -17.91 -21.24
CA GLY A 152 51.54 -19.14 -20.77
C GLY A 152 52.16 -19.87 -21.95
N ALA A 153 53.49 -19.83 -22.07
CA ALA A 153 54.24 -20.74 -22.94
C ALA A 153 54.47 -22.08 -22.21
N PRO A 154 54.34 -23.23 -22.87
CA PRO A 154 54.67 -24.52 -22.27
C PRO A 154 56.19 -24.75 -22.32
N HIS A 155 56.75 -25.20 -21.20
CA HIS A 155 57.99 -25.99 -21.16
C HIS A 155 57.64 -27.37 -20.63
#